data_AF-A0A0F5JUE6-F1
#
_entry.id   AF-A0A0F5JUE6-F1
#
_cell.length_a   1.000
_cell.length_b   1.000
_cell.length_c   1.000
_cell.angle_alpha   90.00
_cell.angle_beta   90.00
_cell.angle_gamma   90.00
#
_symmetry.space_group_name_H-M   'P 1'
#
loop_
_entity.id
_entity.type
_entity.pdbx_description
1 polymer ?
#
loop_
_entity_poly.entity_id
_entity_poly.type
_entity_poly.pdbx_seq_one_letter_code
_entity_poly.pdbx_strand_id
1 'polypeptide(L)'
;MSGDTAKEDSKAAPVARTLPRTGESCKKCPPEAGIKIRRKHGVNWNSYRYQARITGFAFDAEECRWSDEWEWLDIDFDGFQPDDCLLQEAKGNYDQFLDGSIPKADKWFDGFRSMEDQMVDQGSVVRLNPPARLTWYFQTPLAYKKMMPLATRLGIQAVYQP
;
A
#
# COMPACT_ATOMS: atom_id res chain seq x y z
N MET A 1 25.78 -64.81 38.31
CA MET A 1 27.03 -64.50 37.58
C MET A 1 26.63 -64.26 36.13
N SER A 2 26.86 -63.02 35.68
CA SER A 2 26.98 -62.47 34.31
C SER A 2 26.23 -63.17 33.16
N GLY A 3 25.37 -62.53 32.37
CA GLY A 3 25.44 -61.17 31.84
C GLY A 3 26.14 -61.19 30.49
N ASP A 4 25.42 -60.95 29.39
CA ASP A 4 25.87 -59.96 28.40
C ASP A 4 24.76 -59.57 27.40
N THR A 5 24.72 -58.26 27.18
CA THR A 5 23.76 -57.45 26.44
C THR A 5 24.30 -57.17 25.05
N ALA A 6 23.52 -57.36 23.99
CA ALA A 6 23.78 -56.76 22.69
C ALA A 6 22.78 -55.60 22.47
N LYS A 7 23.31 -54.37 22.50
CA LYS A 7 22.59 -53.15 22.13
C LYS A 7 22.41 -53.11 20.62
N GLU A 8 21.17 -52.96 20.18
CA GLU A 8 20.84 -52.67 18.79
C GLU A 8 20.70 -51.15 18.63
N ASP A 9 21.64 -50.54 17.93
CA ASP A 9 21.66 -49.10 17.67
C ASP A 9 20.53 -48.73 16.69
N SER A 10 19.44 -48.17 17.23
CA SER A 10 18.38 -47.53 16.44
C SER A 10 18.90 -46.26 15.76
N LYS A 11 19.33 -46.37 14.51
CA LYS A 11 19.61 -45.21 13.65
C LYS A 11 18.31 -44.69 13.04
N ALA A 12 17.65 -43.74 13.72
CA ALA A 12 16.52 -43.01 13.16
C ALA A 12 16.98 -42.11 12.01
N ALA A 13 16.47 -42.37 10.79
CA ALA A 13 16.60 -41.45 9.66
C ALA A 13 15.84 -40.14 9.95
N PRO A 14 16.29 -38.97 9.47
CA PRO A 14 15.55 -37.74 9.67
C PRO A 14 14.27 -37.82 8.83
N VAL A 15 13.12 -37.87 9.50
CA VAL A 15 11.83 -37.67 8.85
C VAL A 15 11.82 -36.22 8.40
N ALA A 16 12.06 -36.00 7.11
CA ALA A 16 11.80 -34.72 6.48
C ALA A 16 10.33 -34.37 6.79
N ARG A 17 10.13 -33.34 7.61
CA ARG A 17 8.80 -32.76 7.82
C ARG A 17 8.40 -32.08 6.53
N THR A 18 7.82 -32.84 5.61
CA THR A 18 7.02 -32.30 4.53
C THR A 18 5.82 -31.64 5.18
N LEU A 19 5.89 -30.31 5.35
CA LEU A 19 4.72 -29.51 5.67
C LEU A 19 3.65 -29.83 4.60
N PRO A 20 2.43 -30.22 4.99
CA PRO A 20 1.37 -30.37 4.01
C PRO A 20 1.14 -28.99 3.42
N ARG A 21 1.46 -28.83 2.12
CA ARG A 21 0.94 -27.72 1.32
C ARG A 21 -0.57 -27.90 1.33
N THR A 22 -1.25 -27.22 2.25
CA THR A 22 -2.70 -27.05 2.22
C THR A 22 -3.00 -26.40 0.88
N GLY A 23 -3.56 -27.17 -0.04
CA GLY A 23 -4.04 -26.72 -1.33
C GLY A 23 -5.31 -25.88 -1.20
N GLU A 24 -5.33 -24.92 -0.28
CA GLU A 24 -6.19 -23.75 -0.44
C GLU A 24 -5.68 -23.07 -1.71
N SER A 25 -6.55 -22.93 -2.70
CA SER A 25 -6.27 -22.03 -3.81
C SER A 25 -5.86 -20.70 -3.19
N CYS A 26 -4.63 -20.24 -3.45
CA CYS A 26 -4.26 -18.86 -3.14
C CYS A 26 -5.41 -18.01 -3.65
N LYS A 27 -6.15 -17.33 -2.76
CA LYS A 27 -7.23 -16.45 -3.20
C LYS A 27 -6.56 -15.45 -4.13
N LYS A 28 -6.81 -15.59 -5.43
CA LYS A 28 -6.14 -14.81 -6.46
C LYS A 28 -6.34 -13.34 -6.11
N CYS A 29 -5.25 -12.59 -6.02
CA CYS A 29 -5.32 -11.20 -5.63
C CYS A 29 -6.02 -10.40 -6.74
N PRO A 30 -7.24 -9.84 -6.53
CA PRO A 30 -7.99 -9.22 -7.62
C PRO A 30 -7.28 -8.05 -8.31
N PRO A 31 -6.55 -7.18 -7.57
CA PRO A 31 -5.73 -6.14 -8.18
C PRO A 31 -4.65 -6.62 -9.16
N GLU A 32 -4.24 -7.89 -9.17
CA GLU A 32 -3.32 -8.43 -10.20
C GLU A 32 -3.86 -8.33 -11.63
N ALA A 33 -5.18 -8.16 -11.78
CA ALA A 33 -5.80 -7.91 -13.08
C ALA A 33 -5.63 -6.46 -13.57
N GLY A 34 -5.10 -5.57 -12.72
CA GLY A 34 -4.74 -4.21 -13.09
C GLY A 34 -3.47 -4.15 -13.94
N ILE A 35 -3.06 -2.93 -14.27
CA ILE A 35 -1.87 -2.69 -15.08
C ILE A 35 -1.04 -1.57 -14.45
N LYS A 36 0.28 -1.66 -14.60
CA LYS A 36 1.16 -0.53 -14.31
C LYS A 36 1.07 0.46 -15.46
N ILE A 37 0.76 1.71 -15.15
CA ILE A 37 0.67 2.80 -16.11
C ILE A 37 1.56 3.96 -15.71
N ARG A 38 1.88 4.83 -16.67
CA ARG A 38 2.55 6.10 -16.42
C ARG A 38 1.53 7.22 -16.41
N ARG A 39 1.35 7.90 -15.28
CA ARG A 39 0.52 9.10 -15.18
C ARG A 39 1.39 10.36 -15.21
N LYS A 40 0.93 11.35 -15.96
CA LYS A 40 1.57 12.67 -16.05
C LYS A 40 0.84 13.61 -15.11
N HIS A 41 1.58 14.16 -14.14
CA HIS A 41 1.06 15.19 -13.24
C HIS A 41 1.90 16.46 -13.34
N GLY A 42 1.48 17.51 -12.64
CA GLY A 42 2.28 18.72 -12.52
C GLY A 42 3.60 18.49 -11.79
N VAL A 43 4.56 19.39 -11.98
CA VAL A 43 5.88 19.30 -11.35
C VAL A 43 5.75 19.36 -9.82
N ASN A 44 5.99 18.22 -9.16
CA ASN A 44 5.99 18.11 -7.70
C ASN A 44 7.01 17.07 -7.20
N TRP A 45 8.24 17.52 -7.01
CA TRP A 45 9.37 16.66 -6.61
C TRP A 45 9.15 15.95 -5.28
N ASN A 46 8.51 16.62 -4.32
CA ASN A 46 8.29 16.03 -3.01
C ASN A 46 7.31 14.85 -3.13
N SER A 47 6.17 15.06 -3.79
CA SER A 47 5.15 14.01 -3.92
C SER A 47 5.70 12.80 -4.68
N TYR A 48 6.42 12.99 -5.79
CA TYR A 48 6.98 11.85 -6.53
C TYR A 48 8.08 11.09 -5.78
N ARG A 49 8.99 11.79 -5.10
CA ARG A 49 10.01 11.13 -4.28
C ARG A 49 9.38 10.37 -3.12
N TYR A 50 8.33 10.94 -2.52
CA TYR A 50 7.61 10.30 -1.43
C TYR A 50 6.87 9.06 -1.91
N GLN A 51 6.10 9.15 -3.00
CA GLN A 51 5.43 8.02 -3.65
C GLN A 51 6.42 6.89 -3.94
N ALA A 52 7.52 7.20 -4.64
CA ALA A 52 8.54 6.20 -4.98
C ALA A 52 9.17 5.53 -3.74
N ARG A 53 9.36 6.28 -2.64
CA ARG A 53 9.85 5.71 -1.37
C ARG A 53 8.85 4.74 -0.74
N ILE A 54 7.55 5.03 -0.83
CA ILE A 54 6.49 4.22 -0.23
C ILE A 54 6.19 2.97 -1.07
N THR A 55 6.14 3.13 -2.39
CA THR A 55 5.61 2.10 -3.30
C THR A 55 6.68 1.36 -4.08
N GLY A 56 7.88 1.93 -4.19
CA GLY A 56 8.94 1.44 -5.07
C GLY A 56 8.68 1.68 -6.55
N PHE A 57 7.59 2.39 -6.91
CA PHE A 57 7.29 2.69 -8.31
C PHE A 57 8.21 3.81 -8.83
N ALA A 58 8.52 3.74 -10.13
CA ALA A 58 9.42 4.70 -10.76
C ALA A 58 8.73 6.05 -10.94
N PHE A 59 9.54 7.10 -11.03
CA PHE A 59 9.07 8.42 -11.41
C PHE A 59 10.13 9.12 -12.27
N ASP A 60 9.72 10.23 -12.86
CA ASP A 60 10.58 11.11 -13.64
C ASP A 60 11.62 11.80 -12.75
N ALA A 61 12.78 11.17 -12.61
CA ALA A 61 13.88 11.70 -11.82
C ALA A 61 14.63 12.86 -12.49
N GLU A 62 14.29 13.22 -13.73
CA GLU A 62 14.95 14.28 -14.51
C GLU A 62 14.08 15.53 -14.60
N GLU A 63 12.85 15.39 -15.10
CA GLU A 63 11.96 16.53 -15.34
C GLU A 63 10.79 16.62 -14.36
N CYS A 64 10.59 15.59 -13.52
CA CYS A 64 9.51 15.54 -12.54
C CYS A 64 8.13 15.75 -13.19
N ARG A 65 7.84 15.01 -14.28
CA ARG A 65 6.56 15.12 -15.00
C ARG A 65 5.66 13.89 -14.94
N TRP A 66 6.16 12.78 -14.41
CA TRP A 66 5.39 11.54 -14.34
C TRP A 66 5.81 10.66 -13.17
N SER A 67 4.87 9.81 -12.75
CA SER A 67 5.08 8.66 -11.86
C SER A 67 4.42 7.43 -12.48
N ASP A 68 4.98 6.26 -12.23
CA ASP A 68 4.28 5.01 -12.47
C ASP A 68 3.24 4.82 -11.37
N GLU A 69 2.07 4.31 -11.75
CA GLU A 69 0.90 4.04 -10.89
C GLU A 69 0.29 2.68 -11.28
N TRP A 70 -0.61 2.18 -10.45
CA TRP A 70 -1.36 0.96 -10.71
C TRP A 70 -2.82 1.29 -11.01
N GLU A 71 -3.26 1.03 -12.23
CA GLU A 71 -4.65 1.19 -12.63
C GLU A 71 -5.38 -0.14 -12.48
N TRP A 72 -6.47 -0.16 -11.74
CA TRP A 72 -7.32 -1.33 -11.58
C TRP A 72 -8.79 -0.92 -11.46
N LEU A 73 -9.64 -1.47 -12.33
CA LEU A 73 -11.06 -1.12 -12.43
C LEU A 73 -11.27 0.39 -12.67
N ASP A 74 -10.48 0.96 -13.58
CA ASP A 74 -10.49 2.38 -13.94
C ASP A 74 -10.17 3.34 -12.77
N ILE A 75 -9.58 2.81 -11.68
CA ILE A 75 -9.11 3.59 -10.53
C ILE A 75 -7.59 3.48 -10.44
N ASP A 76 -6.95 4.63 -10.29
CA ASP A 76 -5.51 4.73 -10.08
C ASP A 76 -5.17 4.61 -8.60
N PHE A 77 -4.07 3.91 -8.34
CA PHE A 77 -3.42 3.79 -7.05
C PHE A 77 -1.93 4.09 -7.21
N ASP A 78 -1.34 4.81 -6.26
CA ASP A 78 0.08 5.18 -6.32
C ASP A 78 1.04 3.97 -6.35
N GLY A 79 0.60 2.80 -5.88
CA GLY A 79 1.37 1.56 -5.86
C GLY A 79 0.56 0.29 -5.66
N PHE A 80 1.21 -0.85 -5.93
CA PHE A 80 0.65 -2.18 -5.72
C PHE A 80 1.75 -3.18 -5.29
N GLN A 81 1.49 -3.93 -4.22
CA GLN A 81 2.33 -5.02 -3.70
C GLN A 81 1.57 -6.36 -3.87
N PRO A 82 1.91 -7.20 -4.87
CA PRO A 82 1.15 -8.40 -5.20
C PRO A 82 1.20 -9.46 -4.09
N ASP A 83 2.36 -9.66 -3.46
CA ASP A 83 2.55 -10.66 -2.39
C ASP A 83 1.62 -10.42 -1.19
N ASP A 84 1.24 -9.16 -0.97
CA ASP A 84 0.36 -8.71 0.11
C ASP A 84 -1.08 -8.45 -0.35
N CYS A 85 -1.35 -8.52 -1.65
CA CYS A 85 -2.56 -8.01 -2.26
C CYS A 85 -2.92 -6.58 -1.80
N LEU A 86 -1.90 -5.72 -1.73
CA LEU A 86 -1.99 -4.40 -1.12
C LEU A 86 -1.84 -3.30 -2.17
N LEU A 87 -2.89 -2.51 -2.32
CA LEU A 87 -2.85 -1.23 -3.03
C LEU A 87 -2.40 -0.13 -2.06
N GLN A 88 -1.68 0.86 -2.59
CA GLN A 88 -1.06 1.92 -1.81
C GLN A 88 -1.44 3.29 -2.39
N GLU A 89 -1.73 4.24 -1.52
CA GLU A 89 -1.85 5.67 -1.84
C GLU A 89 -0.82 6.45 -1.00
N ALA A 90 -0.13 7.43 -1.58
CA ALA A 90 0.95 8.19 -0.96
C ALA A 90 0.73 9.71 -1.09
N LYS A 91 0.30 10.35 0.00
CA LYS A 91 0.07 11.80 0.05
C LYS A 91 1.27 12.55 0.65
N GLY A 92 2.01 13.26 -0.21
CA GLY A 92 3.19 14.07 0.16
C GLY A 92 2.90 15.58 0.24
N ASN A 93 3.48 16.25 1.24
CA ASN A 93 3.50 17.71 1.40
C ASN A 93 2.15 18.46 1.34
N TYR A 94 1.14 17.98 2.10
CA TYR A 94 -0.17 18.65 2.18
C TYR A 94 -0.33 19.61 3.36
N ASP A 95 0.55 19.54 4.38
CA ASP A 95 0.43 20.39 5.57
C ASP A 95 0.57 21.89 5.26
N GLN A 96 1.26 22.27 4.17
CA GLN A 96 1.36 23.65 3.69
C GLN A 96 0.00 24.33 3.41
N PHE A 97 -1.06 23.53 3.19
CA PHE A 97 -2.44 24.00 3.00
C PHE A 97 -3.24 24.11 4.31
N LEU A 98 -2.67 23.65 5.43
CA LEU A 98 -3.33 23.57 6.75
C LEU A 98 -2.60 24.38 7.83
N ASP A 99 -1.28 24.54 7.72
CA ASP A 99 -0.42 25.14 8.75
C ASP A 99 -0.25 26.67 8.61
N GLY A 100 -0.85 27.26 7.58
CA GLY A 100 -0.77 28.69 7.29
C GLY A 100 0.46 29.11 6.46
N SER A 101 1.32 28.16 6.04
CA SER A 101 2.44 28.43 5.14
C SER A 101 1.99 29.06 3.83
N ILE A 102 0.84 28.62 3.32
CA ILE A 102 0.18 29.23 2.17
C ILE A 102 -0.96 30.14 2.67
N PRO A 103 -0.85 31.47 2.50
CA PRO A 103 -1.86 32.40 2.98
C PRO A 103 -3.25 32.12 2.38
N LYS A 104 -4.25 31.98 3.27
CA LYS A 104 -5.66 31.78 2.91
C LYS A 104 -5.94 30.51 2.09
N ALA A 105 -5.08 29.49 2.17
CA ALA A 105 -5.27 28.22 1.47
C ALA A 105 -6.67 27.61 1.74
N ASP A 106 -7.17 27.73 2.96
CA ASP A 106 -8.51 27.32 3.39
C ASP A 106 -9.66 27.91 2.55
N LYS A 107 -9.44 29.03 1.85
CA LYS A 107 -10.48 29.70 1.06
C LYS A 107 -10.58 29.26 -0.39
N TRP A 108 -9.54 28.63 -0.93
CA TRP A 108 -9.45 28.34 -2.36
C TRP A 108 -8.96 26.92 -2.67
N PHE A 109 -8.33 26.24 -1.71
CA PHE A 109 -7.80 24.91 -1.90
C PHE A 109 -8.90 23.86 -1.70
N ASP A 110 -9.40 23.31 -2.81
CA ASP A 110 -10.37 22.21 -2.79
C ASP A 110 -9.70 20.82 -2.81
N GLY A 111 -8.36 20.76 -2.79
CA GLY A 111 -7.63 19.49 -2.93
C GLY A 111 -7.90 18.47 -1.82
N PHE A 112 -8.41 18.90 -0.66
CA PHE A 112 -8.87 17.96 0.37
C PHE A 112 -10.22 17.33 0.04
N ARG A 113 -11.13 18.03 -0.65
CA ARG A 113 -12.37 17.42 -1.15
C ARG A 113 -12.05 16.34 -2.18
N SER A 114 -11.22 16.67 -3.17
CA SER A 114 -10.77 15.68 -4.16
C SER A 114 -10.06 14.49 -3.53
N MET A 115 -9.30 14.72 -2.45
CA MET A 115 -8.66 13.65 -1.67
C MET A 115 -9.69 12.76 -0.94
N GLU A 116 -10.74 13.35 -0.38
CA GLU A 116 -11.84 12.61 0.25
C GLU A 116 -12.59 11.76 -0.78
N ASP A 117 -12.91 12.33 -1.95
CA ASP A 117 -13.58 11.63 -3.05
C ASP A 117 -12.75 10.43 -3.53
N GLN A 118 -11.44 10.64 -3.78
CA GLN A 118 -10.53 9.57 -4.17
C GLN A 118 -10.47 8.44 -3.11
N MET A 119 -10.45 8.79 -1.82
CA MET A 119 -10.45 7.82 -0.73
C MET A 119 -11.74 6.99 -0.71
N VAL A 120 -12.89 7.61 -0.99
CA VAL A 120 -14.18 6.93 -1.08
C VAL A 120 -14.19 5.94 -2.26
N ASP A 121 -13.73 6.37 -3.44
CA ASP A 121 -13.73 5.54 -4.65
C ASP A 121 -12.80 4.33 -4.50
N GLN A 122 -11.55 4.58 -4.12
CA GLN A 122 -10.56 3.53 -3.87
C GLN A 122 -11.02 2.56 -2.76
N GLY A 123 -11.49 3.10 -1.64
CA GLY A 123 -11.96 2.29 -0.51
C GLY A 123 -13.17 1.42 -0.87
N SER A 124 -14.09 1.95 -1.67
CA SER A 124 -15.28 1.22 -2.11
C SER A 124 -14.92 0.05 -3.01
N VAL A 125 -14.06 0.26 -4.01
CA VAL A 125 -13.62 -0.81 -4.92
C VAL A 125 -12.84 -1.89 -4.20
N VAL A 126 -11.91 -1.52 -3.31
CA VAL A 126 -11.12 -2.49 -2.55
C VAL A 126 -12.00 -3.33 -1.62
N ARG A 127 -12.93 -2.70 -0.89
CA ARG A 127 -13.84 -3.39 0.02
C ARG A 127 -14.73 -4.42 -0.68
N LEU A 128 -15.14 -4.15 -1.92
CA LEU A 128 -15.99 -5.05 -2.70
C LEU A 128 -15.24 -6.27 -3.27
N ASN A 129 -13.90 -6.28 -3.18
CA ASN A 129 -13.06 -7.26 -3.88
C ASN A 129 -12.00 -7.90 -2.95
N PRO A 130 -12.41 -8.62 -1.89
CA PRO A 130 -11.45 -9.34 -1.04
C PRO A 130 -10.70 -10.42 -1.84
N PRO A 131 -9.42 -10.71 -1.54
CA PRO A 131 -8.62 -10.22 -0.41
C PRO A 131 -7.89 -8.88 -0.61
N ALA A 132 -8.30 -8.02 -1.56
CA ALA A 132 -7.64 -6.73 -1.77
C ALA A 132 -7.60 -5.89 -0.48
N ARG A 133 -6.47 -5.23 -0.26
CA ARG A 133 -6.23 -4.28 0.85
C ARG A 133 -5.80 -2.93 0.30
N LEU A 134 -6.04 -1.89 1.09
CA LEU A 134 -5.64 -0.52 0.78
C LEU A 134 -5.00 0.14 2.00
N THR A 135 -3.83 0.73 1.80
CA THR A 135 -3.19 1.61 2.80
C THR A 135 -2.90 2.97 2.22
N TRP A 136 -3.30 4.01 2.95
CA TRP A 136 -3.00 5.40 2.66
C TRP A 136 -1.85 5.87 3.56
N TYR A 137 -0.75 6.27 2.93
CA TYR A 137 0.45 6.77 3.58
C TYR A 137 0.51 8.29 3.49
N PHE A 138 0.70 8.95 4.62
CA PHE A 138 0.80 10.39 4.72
C PHE A 138 2.20 10.80 5.17
N GLN A 139 2.85 11.66 4.39
CA GLN A 139 4.16 12.20 4.73
C GLN A 139 4.06 13.22 5.88
N THR A 140 2.93 13.89 6.01
CA THR A 140 2.77 15.03 6.91
C THR A 140 1.65 14.82 7.94
N PRO A 141 1.84 15.26 9.19
CA PRO A 141 0.97 14.86 10.30
C PRO A 141 -0.40 15.55 10.31
N LEU A 142 -0.54 16.77 9.79
CA LEU A 142 -1.85 17.46 9.77
C LEU A 142 -2.77 16.85 8.71
N ALA A 143 -2.26 16.57 7.52
CA ALA A 143 -2.99 15.87 6.47
C ALA A 143 -3.43 14.48 6.93
N TYR A 144 -2.53 13.71 7.58
CA TYR A 144 -2.88 12.45 8.24
C TYR A 144 -4.06 12.64 9.20
N LYS A 145 -3.94 13.56 10.17
CA LYS A 145 -4.99 13.81 11.18
C LYS A 145 -6.32 14.22 10.54
N LYS A 146 -6.28 15.01 9.46
CA LYS A 146 -7.49 15.47 8.75
C LYS A 146 -8.23 14.30 8.07
N MET A 147 -7.49 13.37 7.47
CA MET A 147 -8.08 12.29 6.67
C MET A 147 -8.40 11.02 7.48
N MET A 148 -7.74 10.82 8.63
CA MET A 148 -7.89 9.64 9.49
C MET A 148 -9.36 9.31 9.86
N PRO A 149 -10.24 10.30 10.18
CA PRO A 149 -11.65 10.01 10.46
C PRO A 149 -12.41 9.38 9.28
N LEU A 150 -12.13 9.83 8.05
CA LEU A 150 -12.76 9.27 6.85
C LEU A 150 -12.20 7.87 6.55
N ALA A 151 -10.87 7.71 6.61
CA ALA A 151 -10.21 6.42 6.41
C ALA A 151 -10.77 5.35 7.37
N THR A 152 -10.92 5.71 8.65
CA THR A 152 -11.53 4.83 9.67
C THR A 152 -12.94 4.41 9.30
N ARG A 153 -13.77 5.36 8.85
CA ARG A 153 -15.17 5.09 8.47
C ARG A 153 -15.28 4.17 7.25
N LEU A 154 -14.30 4.22 6.35
CA LEU A 154 -14.22 3.39 5.14
C LEU A 154 -13.54 2.04 5.38
N GLY A 155 -12.91 1.83 6.54
CA GLY A 155 -12.11 0.63 6.83
C GLY A 155 -10.74 0.61 6.14
N ILE A 156 -10.21 1.79 5.78
CA ILE A 156 -8.92 1.96 5.12
C ILE A 156 -7.83 2.18 6.19
N GLN A 157 -6.70 1.48 6.06
CA GLN A 157 -5.55 1.74 6.91
C GLN A 157 -4.92 3.07 6.51
N ALA A 158 -4.82 4.02 7.45
CA ALA A 158 -4.07 5.26 7.27
C ALA A 158 -2.81 5.23 8.14
N VAL A 159 -1.66 5.56 7.57
CA VAL A 159 -0.35 5.53 8.24
C VAL A 159 0.34 6.88 8.07
N TYR A 160 0.78 7.47 9.18
CA TYR A 160 1.74 8.59 9.13
C TYR A 160 3.15 8.02 9.00
N GLN A 161 3.81 8.30 7.86
CA GLN A 161 5.14 7.79 7.52
C GLN A 161 5.94 8.89 6.82
N PRO A 162 6.64 9.77 7.56
CA PRO A 162 7.40 10.89 7.00
C PRO A 162 8.66 10.44 6.23
#